data_AF-A0A7S1ALB2-F1
#
_entry.id   AF-A0A7S1ALB2-F1
#
_cell.length_a   1.000
_cell.length_b   1.000
_cell.length_c   1.000
_cell.angle_alpha   90.00
_cell.angle_beta   90.00
_cell.angle_gamma   90.00
#
_symmetry.space_group_name_H-M   'P 1'
#
loop_
_entity.id
_entity.type
_entity.pdbx_description
1 polymer ?
#
loop_
_entity_poly.entity_id
_entity_poly.type
_entity_poly.pdbx_seq_one_letter_code
_entity_poly.pdbx_strand_id
1 'polypeptide(L)'
;GQQAREQVQVRLNRKKQTIFMHDLSATPMLSRALFSQLHEETSRVHLLSHPLFRNVWQMQSSILKKICVKAASFKVYQPHDTVFQRGFRAEGTFQLVSGSLSYDDDHSFYFH
;
A
#
# COMPACT_ATOMS: atom_id res chain seq x y z
N GLY A 1 -4.02 -5.54 34.94
CA GLY A 1 -4.89 -6.73 34.82
C GLY A 1 -4.27 -7.72 33.86
N GLN A 2 -4.18 -9.00 34.24
CA GLN A 2 -3.59 -10.08 33.41
C GLN A 2 -4.24 -10.17 32.01
N GLN A 3 -5.54 -9.91 31.89
CA GLN A 3 -6.26 -9.89 30.61
C GLN A 3 -5.77 -8.82 29.62
N ALA A 4 -5.29 -7.66 30.12
CA ALA A 4 -4.74 -6.61 29.25
C ALA A 4 -3.39 -7.04 28.65
N ARG A 5 -2.59 -7.81 29.41
CA ARG A 5 -1.30 -8.34 28.93
C ARG A 5 -1.52 -9.44 27.89
N GLU A 6 -2.50 -10.31 28.09
CA GLU A 6 -2.88 -11.34 27.11
C GLU A 6 -3.39 -10.74 25.80
N GLN A 7 -4.22 -9.68 25.85
CA GLN A 7 -4.68 -8.99 24.63
C GLN A 7 -3.53 -8.33 23.85
N VAL A 8 -2.54 -7.76 24.56
CA VAL A 8 -1.34 -7.20 23.92
C VAL A 8 -0.50 -8.31 23.28
N GLN A 9 -0.32 -9.45 23.95
CA GLN A 9 0.40 -10.61 23.42
C GLN A 9 -0.28 -11.18 22.16
N VAL A 10 -1.62 -11.23 22.14
CA VAL A 10 -2.40 -11.69 20.97
C VAL A 10 -2.31 -10.71 19.80
N ARG A 11 -2.24 -9.40 20.06
CA ARG A 11 -2.00 -8.39 19.02
C ARG A 11 -0.60 -8.49 18.43
N LEU A 12 0.42 -8.70 19.27
CA LEU A 12 1.81 -8.88 18.84
C LEU A 12 2.02 -10.18 18.04
N ASN A 13 1.27 -11.24 18.34
CA ASN A 13 1.39 -12.54 17.67
C ASN A 13 0.47 -12.75 16.47
N ARG A 14 -0.44 -11.80 16.16
CA ARG A 14 -1.16 -11.84 14.89
C ARG A 14 -0.18 -11.55 13.76
N LYS A 15 0.13 -12.58 12.95
CA LYS A 15 0.81 -12.41 11.66
C LYS A 15 0.15 -11.24 10.94
N LYS A 16 0.93 -10.18 10.68
CA LYS A 16 0.52 -9.03 9.87
C LYS A 16 0.03 -9.57 8.53
N GLN A 17 -1.29 -9.61 8.33
CA GLN A 17 -1.86 -9.99 7.05
C GLN A 17 -1.88 -8.75 6.18
N THR A 18 -0.84 -8.61 5.36
CA THR A 18 -0.88 -7.73 4.21
C THR A 18 -1.95 -8.30 3.27
N ILE A 19 -3.07 -7.59 3.14
CA ILE A 19 -4.11 -7.96 2.18
C ILE A 19 -3.71 -7.36 0.83
N PHE A 20 -3.50 -8.21 -0.16
CA PHE A 20 -3.29 -7.76 -1.53
C PHE A 20 -4.60 -7.79 -2.31
N MET A 21 -4.72 -6.93 -3.33
CA MET A 21 -5.87 -6.92 -4.24
C MET A 21 -6.17 -8.30 -4.88
N HIS A 22 -5.15 -9.13 -5.11
CA HIS A 22 -5.34 -10.47 -5.67
C HIS A 22 -5.89 -11.48 -4.66
N ASP A 23 -5.84 -11.17 -3.35
CA ASP A 23 -6.42 -12.00 -2.29
C ASP A 23 -7.94 -11.78 -2.15
N LEU A 24 -8.49 -10.79 -2.84
CA LEU A 24 -9.93 -10.52 -2.82
C LEU A 24 -10.66 -11.57 -3.65
N SER A 25 -11.67 -12.21 -3.05
CA SER A 25 -12.45 -13.31 -3.65
C SER A 25 -13.14 -12.96 -4.97
N ALA A 26 -13.38 -11.68 -5.24
CA ALA A 26 -13.99 -11.20 -6.48
C ALA A 26 -12.99 -11.04 -7.65
N THR A 27 -11.69 -10.96 -7.36
CA THR A 27 -10.65 -10.70 -8.38
C THR A 27 -10.58 -11.79 -9.47
N PRO A 28 -10.70 -13.09 -9.16
CA PRO A 28 -10.73 -14.15 -10.18
C PRO A 28 -11.95 -14.11 -11.11
N MET A 29 -13.02 -13.41 -10.72
CA MET A 29 -14.25 -13.29 -11.52
C MET A 29 -14.12 -12.24 -12.63
N LEU A 30 -13.08 -11.40 -12.57
CA LEU A 30 -12.84 -10.37 -13.58
C LEU A 30 -12.05 -10.94 -14.75
N SER A 31 -12.45 -10.58 -15.98
CA SER A 31 -11.60 -10.81 -17.14
C SER A 31 -10.28 -10.04 -16.98
N ARG A 32 -9.19 -10.54 -17.59
CA ARG A 32 -7.89 -9.86 -17.55
C ARG A 32 -7.94 -8.41 -18.03
N ALA A 33 -8.81 -8.12 -19.00
CA ALA A 33 -9.03 -6.78 -19.51
C ALA A 33 -9.71 -5.89 -18.46
N LEU A 34 -10.81 -6.36 -17.84
CA LEU A 34 -11.52 -5.63 -16.79
C LEU A 34 -10.65 -5.42 -15.55
N PHE A 35 -9.87 -6.43 -15.15
CA PHE A 35 -8.93 -6.29 -14.05
C PHE A 35 -7.87 -5.23 -14.34
N SER A 36 -7.32 -5.20 -15.56
CA SER A 36 -6.34 -4.19 -15.96
C SER A 36 -6.94 -2.78 -15.95
N GLN A 37 -8.18 -2.62 -16.42
CA GLN A 37 -8.89 -1.33 -16.38
C GLN A 37 -9.16 -0.88 -14.94
N LEU A 38 -9.65 -1.77 -14.09
CA LEU A 38 -9.88 -1.48 -12.67
C LEU A 38 -8.57 -1.05 -11.99
N HIS A 39 -7.48 -1.77 -12.26
CA HIS A 39 -6.17 -1.48 -11.68
C HIS A 39 -5.59 -0.15 -12.21
N GLU A 40 -5.80 0.16 -13.49
CA GLU A 40 -5.49 1.46 -14.07
C GLU A 40 -6.25 2.56 -13.35
N GLU A 41 -7.57 2.48 -13.29
CA GLU A 41 -8.43 3.53 -12.72
C GLU A 41 -8.14 3.79 -11.24
N THR A 42 -8.01 2.72 -10.44
CA THR A 42 -7.71 2.82 -9.00
C THR A 42 -6.32 3.36 -8.72
N SER A 43 -5.31 2.96 -9.49
CA SER A 43 -3.91 3.40 -9.24
C SER A 43 -3.63 4.79 -9.84
N ARG A 44 -4.26 5.11 -10.97
CA ARG A 44 -4.01 6.35 -11.74
C ARG A 44 -4.30 7.60 -10.90
N VAL A 45 -5.42 7.62 -10.19
CA VAL A 45 -5.81 8.80 -9.39
C VAL A 45 -4.75 9.15 -8.34
N HIS A 46 -4.11 8.14 -7.75
CA HIS A 46 -3.05 8.33 -6.76
C HIS A 46 -1.72 8.69 -7.40
N LEU A 47 -1.31 7.99 -8.46
CA LEU A 47 -0.07 8.32 -9.15
C LEU A 47 -0.08 9.75 -9.71
N LEU A 48 -1.18 10.18 -10.34
CA LEU A 48 -1.30 11.53 -10.92
C LEU A 48 -1.37 12.66 -9.88
N SER A 49 -1.50 12.33 -8.59
CA SER A 49 -1.36 13.33 -7.54
C SER A 49 0.10 13.78 -7.38
N HIS A 50 1.07 12.96 -7.79
CA HIS A 50 2.48 13.34 -7.80
C HIS A 50 2.85 14.02 -9.14
N PRO A 51 3.46 15.23 -9.11
CA PRO A 51 3.77 16.00 -10.33
C PRO A 51 4.59 15.22 -11.38
N LEU A 52 5.53 14.39 -10.92
CA LEU A 52 6.34 13.54 -11.79
C LEU A 52 5.49 12.65 -12.71
N PHE A 53 4.50 11.94 -12.15
CA PHE A 53 3.67 11.04 -12.94
C PHE A 53 2.65 11.80 -13.80
N ARG A 54 2.24 13.00 -13.40
CA ARG A 54 1.41 13.87 -14.24
C ARG A 54 2.12 14.27 -15.52
N ASN A 55 3.39 14.65 -15.43
CA ASN A 55 4.19 14.98 -16.60
C ASN A 55 4.40 13.75 -17.49
N VAL A 56 4.71 12.60 -16.89
CA VAL A 56 4.83 11.33 -17.63
C VAL A 56 3.53 10.97 -18.35
N TRP A 57 2.36 11.19 -17.74
CA TRP A 57 1.08 10.94 -18.38
C TRP A 57 0.86 11.79 -19.63
N GLN A 58 1.20 13.08 -19.55
CA GLN A 58 1.05 14.01 -20.68
C GLN A 58 1.99 13.65 -21.84
N MET A 59 3.21 13.20 -21.54
CA MET A 59 4.19 12.85 -22.56
C MET A 59 3.99 11.44 -23.12
N GLN A 60 3.73 10.45 -22.25
CA GLN A 60 3.70 9.03 -22.56
C GLN A 60 2.74 8.26 -21.64
N SER A 61 1.43 8.49 -21.81
CA SER A 61 0.38 7.81 -21.04
C SER A 61 0.48 6.28 -21.06
N SER A 62 0.94 5.69 -22.16
CA SER A 62 1.12 4.23 -22.30
C SER A 62 2.12 3.64 -21.30
N ILE A 63 3.16 4.39 -20.90
CA ILE A 63 4.10 3.97 -19.87
C ILE A 63 3.41 3.96 -18.52
N LEU A 64 2.69 5.03 -18.18
CA LEU A 64 2.04 5.10 -16.88
C LEU A 64 0.91 4.07 -16.76
N LYS A 65 0.18 3.76 -17.84
CA LYS A 65 -0.78 2.64 -17.85
C LYS A 65 -0.10 1.31 -17.50
N LYS A 66 1.08 1.04 -18.04
CA LYS A 66 1.87 -0.15 -17.69
C LYS A 66 2.29 -0.12 -16.21
N ILE A 67 2.69 1.04 -15.69
CA ILE A 67 3.04 1.21 -14.27
C ILE A 67 1.83 0.94 -13.39
N CYS A 68 0.67 1.54 -13.71
CA CYS A 68 -0.57 1.33 -12.97
C CYS A 68 -0.89 -0.16 -12.89
N VAL A 69 -0.80 -0.91 -13.99
CA VAL A 69 -1.21 -2.33 -14.02
C VAL A 69 -0.15 -3.28 -13.44
N LYS A 70 1.14 -2.99 -13.61
CA LYS A 70 2.23 -3.96 -13.29
C LYS A 70 3.06 -3.61 -12.07
N ALA A 71 3.13 -2.35 -11.68
CA ALA A 71 4.09 -1.88 -10.67
C ALA A 71 3.41 -1.22 -9.46
N ALA A 72 2.19 -0.69 -9.62
CA ALA A 72 1.41 -0.20 -8.49
C ALA A 72 0.81 -1.38 -7.71
N SER A 73 0.80 -1.28 -6.39
CA SER A 73 0.06 -2.19 -5.53
C SER A 73 -0.40 -1.43 -4.29
N PHE A 74 -1.50 -1.87 -3.70
CA PHE A 74 -2.00 -1.32 -2.45
C PHE A 74 -1.55 -2.22 -1.30
N LYS A 75 -1.03 -1.59 -0.24
CA LYS A 75 -0.78 -2.25 1.05
C LYS A 75 -1.60 -1.52 2.10
N VAL A 76 -2.30 -2.28 2.93
CA VAL A 76 -3.08 -1.78 4.06
C VAL A 76 -2.33 -2.14 5.34
N TYR A 77 -2.15 -1.15 6.20
CA TYR A 77 -1.51 -1.29 7.50
C TYR A 77 -2.55 -1.10 8.61
N GLN A 78 -2.39 -1.84 9.70
CA GLN A 78 -3.22 -1.64 10.89
C GLN A 78 -2.66 -0.49 11.73
N PRO A 79 -3.48 0.14 12.58
CA PRO A 79 -2.99 1.09 13.56
C PRO A 79 -1.82 0.52 14.36
N HIS A 80 -0.78 1.33 14.53
CA HIS A 80 0.49 1.02 15.17
C HIS A 80 1.41 0.03 14.43
N ASP A 81 1.12 -0.31 13.17
CA ASP A 81 2.08 -1.05 12.35
C ASP A 81 3.28 -0.18 11.96
N THR A 82 4.49 -0.66 12.26
CA THR A 82 5.73 -0.10 11.68
C THR A 82 5.77 -0.34 10.17
N VAL A 83 5.81 0.74 9.40
CA VAL A 83 5.87 0.76 7.94
C VAL A 83 7.32 0.82 7.46
N PHE A 84 8.15 1.64 8.11
CA PHE A 84 9.57 1.75 7.83
C PHE A 84 10.37 1.74 9.12
N GLN A 85 11.53 1.08 9.09
CA GLN A 85 12.43 1.00 10.23
C GLN A 85 13.84 1.37 9.78
N ARG A 86 14.53 2.22 10.55
CA ARG A 86 15.91 2.61 10.26
C ARG A 86 16.82 1.39 10.14
N GLY A 87 17.71 1.41 9.15
CA GLY A 87 18.65 0.33 8.89
C GLY A 87 18.08 -0.84 8.07
N PHE A 88 16.77 -0.85 7.80
CA PHE A 88 16.15 -1.83 6.92
C PHE A 88 16.11 -1.33 5.48
N ARG A 89 16.35 -2.24 4.54
CA ARG A 89 16.28 -1.94 3.11
C ARG A 89 14.82 -1.72 2.71
N ALA A 90 14.53 -0.59 2.07
CA ALA A 90 13.23 -0.37 1.46
C ALA A 90 13.04 -1.28 0.23
N GLU A 91 11.90 -1.95 0.16
CA GLU A 91 11.51 -2.80 -0.98
C GLU A 91 11.06 -1.99 -2.20
N GLY A 92 10.74 -0.71 -2.02
CA GLY A 92 10.20 0.14 -3.07
C GLY A 92 9.83 1.53 -2.59
N THR A 93 9.14 2.27 -3.45
CA THR A 93 8.58 3.60 -3.15
C THR A 93 7.13 3.45 -2.73
N PHE A 94 6.71 4.22 -1.73
CA PHE A 94 5.35 4.19 -1.19
C PHE A 94 4.74 5.58 -1.28
N GLN A 95 3.43 5.61 -1.48
CA GLN A 95 2.62 6.82 -1.41
C GLN A 95 1.50 6.58 -0.40
N LEU A 96 1.37 7.46 0.57
CA LEU A 96 0.26 7.43 1.52
C LEU A 96 -1.01 7.90 0.81
N VAL A 97 -1.93 6.96 0.58
CA VAL A 97 -3.21 7.22 -0.09
C VAL A 97 -4.31 7.62 0.89
N SER A 98 -4.28 7.05 2.10
CA SER A 98 -5.26 7.31 3.17
C SER A 98 -4.62 7.04 4.53
N GLY A 99 -5.10 7.76 5.55
CA GLY A 99 -4.58 7.70 6.92
C GLY A 99 -3.45 8.68 7.19
N SER A 100 -2.69 8.42 8.25
CA SER A 100 -1.54 9.23 8.66
C SER A 100 -0.38 8.35 9.12
N LEU A 101 0.83 8.82 8.86
CA LEU A 101 2.08 8.21 9.34
C LEU A 101 2.71 9.16 10.35
N SER A 102 3.21 8.59 11.44
CA SER A 102 4.03 9.30 12.41
C SER A 102 5.44 8.73 12.44
N TYR A 103 6.38 9.60 12.79
CA TYR A 103 7.78 9.26 12.97
C TYR A 103 8.10 9.31 14.46
N ASP A 104 8.69 8.25 14.99
CA ASP A 104 9.11 8.18 16.40
C ASP A 104 10.60 8.52 16.58
N ASP A 105 10.99 8.64 17.86
CA ASP A 105 12.36 8.89 18.30
C ASP A 105 13.29 7.69 18.01
N ASP A 106 12.72 6.48 17.83
CA ASP A 106 13.43 5.26 17.42
C ASP A 106 13.68 5.20 15.90
N HIS A 107 13.45 6.32 15.20
CA HIS A 107 13.65 6.50 13.78
C HIS A 107 12.82 5.57 12.89
N SER A 108 11.61 5.24 13.34
CA SER A 108 10.66 4.38 12.65
C SER A 108 9.40 5.14 12.28
N PHE A 109 8.79 4.74 11.16
CA PHE A 109 7.49 5.26 10.74
C PHE A 109 6.41 4.23 11.08
N TYR A 110 5.34 4.66 11.74
CA TYR A 110 4.20 3.82 12.07
C TYR A 110 2.87 4.43 11.61
N PHE A 111 1.92 3.55 11.31
CA PHE A 111 0.59 3.93 10.83
C PHE A 111 -0.37 4.24 11.99
N HIS A 112 -1.24 5.24 11.84
CA HIS A 112 -2.32 5.57 12.78
C HIS A 112 -3.68 5.13 12.27
#